data_AF-A0A323V292-F1
#
_entry.id   AF-A0A323V292-F1
#
_cell.length_a   1.000
_cell.length_b   1.000
_cell.length_c   1.000
_cell.angle_alpha   90.00
_cell.angle_beta   90.00
_cell.angle_gamma   90.00
#
_symmetry.space_group_name_H-M   'P 1'
#
loop_
_entity.id
_entity.type
_entity.pdbx_description
1 polymer ?
#
loop_
_entity_poly.entity_id
_entity_poly.type
_entity_poly.pdbx_seq_one_letter_code
_entity_poly.pdbx_strand_id
1 'polypeptide(L)'
;AFLAAHVAGTAPGAGALTYDELTAAPVVLLVGFEPEEESPIVFLRLRRAVRTAGMQVFDVAPFATRAAEKLRSTLLATIPGDEARSLAALAAGTWGGPAVEALRQPGAVVLAVERLAEVPGGFSAVAALARSTGARVAWVPRRAGERGAVEVGALPGLLPGGRLVTDADARDQVARLWGAPVPQTAGRDLTGIL
;
A
#
# COMPACT_ATOMS: atom_id res chain seq x y z
N ALA A 1 9.95 6.40 3.19
CA ALA A 1 9.91 6.60 1.73
C ALA A 1 8.56 6.23 1.11
N PHE A 2 8.05 5.01 1.29
CA PHE A 2 6.80 4.56 0.64
C PHE A 2 5.58 5.43 0.94
N LEU A 3 5.26 5.67 2.22
CA LEU A 3 4.10 6.48 2.62
C LEU A 3 4.19 7.92 2.07
N ALA A 4 5.36 8.54 2.13
CA ALA A 4 5.57 9.87 1.55
C ALA A 4 5.33 9.91 0.03
N ALA A 5 5.70 8.84 -0.69
CA ALA A 5 5.62 8.80 -2.16
C ALA A 5 4.26 8.33 -2.71
N HIS A 6 3.53 7.48 -1.98
CA HIS A 6 2.32 6.81 -2.49
C HIS A 6 1.06 7.09 -1.66
N VAL A 7 1.20 7.63 -0.45
CA VAL A 7 0.06 7.82 0.47
C VAL A 7 -0.11 9.31 0.79
N ALA A 8 0.93 10.00 1.22
CA ALA A 8 0.85 11.39 1.62
C ALA A 8 0.38 12.30 0.47
N GLY A 9 -0.50 13.25 0.76
CA GLY A 9 -1.06 14.17 -0.22
C GLY A 9 -2.07 13.56 -1.17
N THR A 10 -2.44 12.27 -1.00
CA THR A 10 -3.45 11.62 -1.85
C THR A 10 -4.86 11.69 -1.25
N ALA A 11 -5.87 11.86 -2.08
CA ALA A 11 -7.28 11.81 -1.67
C ALA A 11 -8.15 11.24 -2.81
N PRO A 12 -9.43 10.90 -2.57
CA PRO A 12 -10.37 10.64 -3.66
C PRO A 12 -10.35 11.80 -4.66
N GLY A 13 -10.13 11.51 -5.94
CA GLY A 13 -9.95 12.53 -7.00
C GLY A 13 -8.53 13.15 -7.08
N ALA A 14 -7.64 12.80 -6.16
CA ALA A 14 -6.24 13.21 -6.10
C ALA A 14 -5.34 11.99 -5.84
N GLY A 15 -5.39 11.00 -6.74
CA GLY A 15 -4.47 9.85 -6.77
C GLY A 15 -4.81 8.68 -5.84
N ALA A 16 -5.58 8.88 -4.76
CA ALA A 16 -5.94 7.77 -3.87
C ALA A 16 -6.93 6.81 -4.53
N LEU A 17 -6.78 5.51 -4.25
CA LEU A 17 -7.75 4.50 -4.63
C LEU A 17 -9.03 4.65 -3.80
N THR A 18 -10.18 4.66 -4.46
CA THR A 18 -11.49 4.69 -3.82
C THR A 18 -12.07 3.28 -3.65
N TYR A 19 -13.06 3.13 -2.78
CA TYR A 19 -13.78 1.86 -2.65
C TYR A 19 -14.52 1.47 -3.92
N ASP A 20 -14.99 2.44 -4.70
CA ASP A 20 -15.71 2.16 -5.95
C ASP A 20 -14.75 1.60 -7.00
N GLU A 21 -13.59 2.23 -7.18
CA GLU A 21 -12.50 1.70 -8.02
C GLU A 21 -12.05 0.31 -7.54
N LEU A 22 -11.90 0.10 -6.23
CA LEU A 22 -11.53 -1.20 -5.68
C LEU A 22 -12.57 -2.28 -6.02
N THR A 23 -13.86 -1.97 -5.91
CA THR A 23 -14.92 -2.93 -6.25
C THR A 23 -15.10 -3.17 -7.75
N ALA A 24 -14.59 -2.26 -8.58
CA ALA A 24 -14.60 -2.38 -10.04
C ALA A 24 -13.33 -3.05 -10.59
N ALA A 25 -12.30 -3.25 -9.76
CA ALA A 25 -11.03 -3.85 -10.17
C ALA A 25 -11.23 -5.29 -10.69
N PRO A 26 -10.59 -5.67 -11.81
CA PRO A 26 -10.64 -7.05 -12.30
C PRO A 26 -9.82 -8.00 -11.42
N VAL A 27 -8.76 -7.47 -10.80
CA VAL A 27 -7.75 -8.24 -10.06
C VAL A 27 -7.31 -7.46 -8.82
N VAL A 28 -7.24 -8.15 -7.68
CA VAL A 28 -6.67 -7.62 -6.43
C VAL A 28 -5.59 -8.56 -5.91
N LEU A 29 -4.39 -8.01 -5.64
CA LEU A 29 -3.33 -8.68 -4.89
C LEU A 29 -3.36 -8.20 -3.43
N LEU A 30 -3.50 -9.14 -2.49
CA LEU A 30 -3.34 -8.90 -1.07
C LEU A 30 -1.89 -9.20 -0.68
N VAL A 31 -1.25 -8.28 0.06
CA VAL A 31 0.13 -8.42 0.50
C VAL A 31 0.21 -8.19 2.00
N GLY A 32 0.43 -9.28 2.75
CA GLY A 32 0.50 -9.25 4.21
C GLY A 32 -0.82 -8.86 4.90
N PHE A 33 -1.93 -8.88 4.17
CA PHE A 33 -3.22 -8.31 4.57
C PHE A 33 -4.28 -9.41 4.71
N GLU A 34 -4.83 -9.56 5.92
CA GLU A 34 -5.94 -10.44 6.23
C GLU A 34 -7.23 -9.61 6.37
N PRO A 35 -7.97 -9.36 5.28
CA PRO A 35 -9.03 -8.36 5.27
C PRO A 35 -10.22 -8.72 6.18
N GLU A 36 -10.50 -10.00 6.43
CA GLU A 36 -11.65 -10.37 7.27
C GLU A 36 -11.45 -9.92 8.73
N GLU A 37 -10.23 -10.02 9.23
CA GLU A 37 -9.87 -9.66 10.61
C GLU A 37 -9.42 -8.19 10.73
N GLU A 38 -8.71 -7.66 9.72
CA GLU A 38 -8.08 -6.35 9.80
C GLU A 38 -8.94 -5.22 9.21
N SER A 39 -9.81 -5.52 8.23
CA SER A 39 -10.70 -4.52 7.64
C SER A 39 -12.00 -5.13 7.08
N PRO A 40 -12.99 -5.43 7.96
CA PRO A 40 -14.23 -6.08 7.55
C PRO A 40 -14.97 -5.36 6.40
N ILE A 41 -14.85 -4.03 6.32
CA ILE A 41 -15.46 -3.26 5.22
C ILE A 41 -14.79 -3.53 3.87
N VAL A 42 -13.46 -3.68 3.83
CA VAL A 42 -12.73 -4.07 2.61
C VAL A 42 -13.09 -5.51 2.26
N PHE A 43 -13.07 -6.42 3.24
CA PHE A 43 -13.45 -7.81 3.03
C PHE A 43 -14.84 -7.97 2.40
N LEU A 44 -15.87 -7.31 2.95
CA LEU A 44 -17.24 -7.41 2.44
C LEU A 44 -17.36 -6.89 1.00
N ARG A 45 -16.62 -5.83 0.66
CA ARG A 45 -16.56 -5.28 -0.71
C ARG A 45 -15.89 -6.25 -1.67
N LEU A 46 -14.73 -6.78 -1.29
CA LEU A 46 -14.03 -7.78 -2.09
C LEU A 46 -14.90 -9.03 -2.30
N ARG A 47 -15.53 -9.53 -1.24
CA ARG A 47 -16.40 -10.71 -1.29
C ARG A 47 -17.62 -10.51 -2.18
N ARG A 48 -18.20 -9.30 -2.18
CA ARG A 48 -19.26 -8.95 -3.14
C ARG A 48 -18.73 -8.98 -4.58
N ALA A 49 -17.60 -8.33 -4.85
CA ALA A 49 -17.01 -8.26 -6.19
C ALA A 49 -16.63 -9.65 -6.72
N VAL A 50 -16.03 -10.52 -5.90
CA VAL A 50 -15.75 -11.92 -6.25
C VAL A 50 -17.03 -12.65 -6.66
N ARG A 51 -18.12 -12.51 -5.88
CA ARG A 51 -19.36 -13.24 -6.10
C ARG A 51 -20.20 -12.74 -7.27
N THR A 52 -20.13 -11.45 -7.57
CA THR A 52 -21.09 -10.79 -8.49
C THR A 52 -20.44 -10.24 -9.75
N ALA A 53 -19.13 -9.98 -9.72
CA ALA A 53 -18.37 -9.42 -10.84
C ALA A 53 -17.19 -10.31 -11.27
N GLY A 54 -16.95 -11.44 -10.58
CA GLY A 54 -15.89 -12.38 -10.95
C GLY A 54 -14.47 -11.88 -10.71
N MET A 55 -14.29 -10.87 -9.85
CA MET A 55 -12.98 -10.34 -9.49
C MET A 55 -12.03 -11.46 -9.05
N GLN A 56 -10.82 -11.46 -9.60
CA GLN A 56 -9.75 -12.39 -9.19
C GLN A 56 -9.02 -11.84 -7.98
N VAL A 57 -8.76 -12.69 -6.98
CA VAL A 57 -7.98 -12.33 -5.80
C VAL A 57 -6.75 -13.22 -5.71
N PHE A 58 -5.59 -12.60 -5.56
CA PHE A 58 -4.33 -13.27 -5.26
C PHE A 58 -3.89 -12.86 -3.86
N ASP A 59 -3.33 -13.80 -3.10
CA ASP A 59 -2.93 -13.55 -1.73
C ASP A 59 -1.48 -14.00 -1.51
N VAL A 60 -0.59 -13.05 -1.19
CA VAL A 60 0.81 -13.33 -0.84
C VAL A 60 0.86 -13.57 0.67
N ALA A 61 0.82 -14.85 1.03
CA ALA A 61 0.75 -15.31 2.41
C ALA A 61 1.44 -16.67 2.58
N PRO A 62 1.84 -17.06 3.80
CA PRO A 62 2.45 -18.37 4.05
C PRO A 62 1.47 -19.55 4.01
N PHE A 63 0.17 -19.29 4.15
CA PHE A 63 -0.87 -20.32 4.10
C PHE A 63 -2.22 -19.67 3.76
N ALA A 64 -3.18 -20.49 3.31
CA ALA A 64 -4.54 -20.05 3.03
C ALA A 64 -5.33 -19.87 4.34
N THR A 65 -6.11 -18.80 4.42
CA THR A 65 -6.96 -18.48 5.56
C THR A 65 -8.45 -18.69 5.24
N ARG A 66 -9.32 -18.56 6.25
CA ARG A 66 -10.77 -18.60 6.02
C ARG A 66 -11.25 -17.47 5.11
N ALA A 67 -10.61 -16.30 5.18
CA ALA A 67 -10.93 -15.20 4.30
C ALA A 67 -10.51 -15.51 2.86
N ALA A 68 -9.32 -16.10 2.67
CA ALA A 68 -8.84 -16.57 1.37
C ALA A 68 -9.85 -17.52 0.70
N GLU A 69 -10.36 -18.50 1.45
CA GLU A 69 -11.42 -19.40 0.97
C GLU A 69 -12.71 -18.65 0.58
N LYS A 70 -13.19 -17.73 1.43
CA LYS A 70 -14.41 -16.94 1.18
C LYS A 70 -14.26 -15.96 0.01
N LEU A 71 -13.04 -15.50 -0.26
CA LEU A 71 -12.66 -14.66 -1.40
C LEU A 71 -12.28 -15.49 -2.63
N ARG A 72 -12.26 -16.83 -2.54
CA ARG A 72 -11.77 -17.73 -3.59
C ARG A 72 -10.39 -17.28 -4.10
N SER A 73 -9.53 -16.82 -3.19
CA SER A 73 -8.23 -16.31 -3.58
C SER A 73 -7.30 -17.43 -4.01
N THR A 74 -6.41 -17.12 -4.95
CA THR A 74 -5.27 -17.97 -5.27
C THR A 74 -4.13 -17.62 -4.33
N LEU A 75 -3.72 -18.57 -3.48
CA LEU A 75 -2.58 -18.40 -2.59
C LEU A 75 -1.29 -18.39 -3.42
N LEU A 76 -0.52 -17.32 -3.27
CA LEU A 76 0.86 -17.21 -3.73
C LEU A 76 1.76 -17.44 -2.52
N ALA A 77 2.03 -18.73 -2.24
CA ALA A 77 2.69 -19.15 -1.00
C ALA A 77 4.10 -18.56 -0.87
N THR A 78 4.34 -17.79 0.18
CA THR A 78 5.64 -17.18 0.50
C THR A 78 6.12 -17.59 1.88
N ILE A 79 7.44 -17.68 2.07
CA ILE A 79 8.00 -17.86 3.42
C ILE A 79 7.78 -16.53 4.18
N PRO A 80 7.40 -16.56 5.48
CA PRO A 80 7.33 -15.35 6.29
C PRO A 80 8.66 -14.60 6.31
N GLY A 81 8.65 -13.30 6.03
CA GLY A 81 9.86 -12.46 5.91
C GLY A 81 10.49 -12.43 4.51
N ASP A 82 10.06 -13.32 3.61
CA ASP A 82 10.54 -13.41 2.22
C ASP A 82 9.64 -12.67 1.23
N GLU A 83 8.62 -11.96 1.69
CA GLU A 83 7.60 -11.29 0.86
C GLU A 83 8.26 -10.34 -0.15
N ALA A 84 9.30 -9.60 0.25
CA ALA A 84 10.02 -8.70 -0.64
C ALA A 84 10.65 -9.45 -1.84
N ARG A 85 11.24 -10.63 -1.59
CA ARG A 85 11.83 -11.49 -2.62
C ARG A 85 10.75 -12.07 -3.54
N SER A 86 9.66 -12.55 -2.98
CA SER A 86 8.52 -13.10 -3.72
C SER A 86 7.84 -12.05 -4.61
N LEU A 87 7.65 -10.82 -4.10
CA LEU A 87 7.13 -9.69 -4.87
C LEU A 87 8.07 -9.27 -6.01
N ALA A 88 9.39 -9.30 -5.77
CA ALA A 88 10.38 -9.03 -6.81
C ALA A 88 10.35 -10.11 -7.91
N ALA A 89 10.24 -11.38 -7.54
CA ALA A 89 10.09 -12.49 -8.49
C ALA A 89 8.77 -12.42 -9.27
N LEU A 90 7.68 -12.02 -8.62
CA LEU A 90 6.39 -11.73 -9.26
C LEU A 90 6.52 -10.60 -10.28
N ALA A 91 7.18 -9.49 -9.91
CA ALA A 91 7.42 -8.36 -10.81
C ALA A 91 8.29 -8.74 -12.02
N ALA A 92 9.23 -9.67 -11.83
CA ALA A 92 10.07 -10.23 -12.89
C ALA A 92 9.39 -11.32 -13.72
N GLY A 93 8.19 -11.78 -13.33
CA GLY A 93 7.48 -12.86 -13.99
C GLY A 93 8.10 -14.25 -13.79
N THR A 94 9.02 -14.41 -12.82
CA THR A 94 9.70 -15.69 -12.53
C THR A 94 8.98 -16.51 -11.46
N TRP A 95 7.95 -15.95 -10.82
CA TRP A 95 7.12 -16.59 -9.82
C TRP A 95 5.71 -15.95 -9.79
N GLY A 96 4.72 -16.65 -9.23
CA GLY A 96 3.35 -16.14 -9.06
C GLY A 96 2.33 -16.63 -10.08
N GLY A 97 2.79 -17.38 -11.10
CA GLY A 97 1.93 -18.08 -12.06
C GLY A 97 0.92 -17.14 -12.74
N PRO A 98 -0.40 -17.40 -12.67
CA PRO A 98 -1.40 -16.59 -13.35
C PRO A 98 -1.46 -15.13 -12.85
N ALA A 99 -0.94 -14.84 -11.65
CA ALA A 99 -0.90 -13.48 -11.12
C ALA A 99 -0.02 -12.54 -11.97
N VAL A 100 1.01 -13.08 -12.64
CA VAL A 100 1.97 -12.29 -13.45
C VAL A 100 1.24 -11.49 -14.54
N GLU A 101 0.38 -12.17 -15.30
CA GLU A 101 -0.40 -11.54 -16.37
C GLU A 101 -1.64 -10.83 -15.83
N ALA A 102 -2.29 -11.41 -14.81
CA ALA A 102 -3.49 -10.82 -14.23
C ALA A 102 -3.23 -9.40 -13.68
N LEU A 103 -2.09 -9.17 -13.03
CA LEU A 103 -1.76 -7.86 -12.46
C LEU A 103 -1.42 -6.79 -13.51
N ARG A 104 -1.21 -7.17 -14.78
CA ARG A 104 -1.02 -6.23 -15.90
C ARG A 104 -2.35 -5.75 -16.50
N GLN A 105 -3.47 -6.32 -16.07
CA GLN A 105 -4.78 -5.88 -16.54
C GLN A 105 -5.06 -4.44 -16.07
N PRO A 106 -5.64 -3.59 -16.94
CA PRO A 106 -6.05 -2.24 -16.55
C PRO A 106 -6.97 -2.26 -15.33
N GLY A 107 -6.64 -1.46 -14.31
CA GLY A 107 -7.41 -1.37 -13.08
C GLY A 107 -7.05 -2.41 -12.02
N ALA A 108 -6.04 -3.25 -12.23
CA ALA A 108 -5.51 -4.14 -11.19
C ALA A 108 -5.05 -3.33 -9.95
N VAL A 109 -5.26 -3.91 -8.77
CA VAL A 109 -4.97 -3.26 -7.49
C VAL A 109 -4.05 -4.14 -6.63
N VAL A 110 -3.09 -3.51 -5.96
CA VAL A 110 -2.30 -4.09 -4.88
C VAL A 110 -2.70 -3.43 -3.56
N LEU A 111 -3.19 -4.23 -2.61
CA LEU A 111 -3.46 -3.81 -1.23
C LEU A 111 -2.36 -4.31 -0.31
N ALA A 112 -1.69 -3.38 0.36
CA ALA A 112 -0.66 -3.68 1.35
C ALA A 112 -1.01 -3.03 2.70
N VAL A 113 -0.67 -3.70 3.80
CA VAL A 113 -0.87 -3.20 5.17
C VAL A 113 0.45 -2.88 5.86
N GLU A 114 0.39 -2.24 7.02
CA GLU A 114 1.54 -1.82 7.81
C GLU A 114 2.46 -2.97 8.22
N ARG A 115 1.96 -4.19 8.41
CA ARG A 115 2.78 -5.36 8.78
C ARG A 115 3.91 -5.62 7.77
N LEU A 116 3.71 -5.26 6.50
CA LEU A 116 4.76 -5.37 5.48
C LEU A 116 5.99 -4.49 5.79
N ALA A 117 5.88 -3.50 6.68
CA ALA A 117 7.00 -2.70 7.15
C ALA A 117 8.00 -3.51 8.00
N GLU A 118 7.57 -4.62 8.59
CA GLU A 118 8.45 -5.54 9.33
C GLU A 118 9.36 -6.36 8.41
N VAL A 119 9.05 -6.38 7.10
CA VAL A 119 9.82 -7.08 6.08
C VAL A 119 10.79 -6.09 5.40
N PRO A 120 12.11 -6.25 5.56
CA PRO A 120 13.08 -5.41 4.88
C PRO A 120 12.82 -5.35 3.37
N GLY A 121 12.56 -4.15 2.85
CA GLY A 121 12.29 -3.93 1.43
C GLY A 121 10.88 -4.31 0.95
N GLY A 122 9.98 -4.77 1.81
CA GLY A 122 8.62 -5.21 1.43
C GLY A 122 7.84 -4.13 0.66
N PHE A 123 7.73 -2.92 1.23
CA PHE A 123 7.07 -1.80 0.55
C PHE A 123 7.82 -1.28 -0.69
N SER A 124 9.14 -1.42 -0.74
CA SER A 124 9.92 -1.10 -1.94
C SER A 124 9.61 -2.07 -3.08
N ALA A 125 9.42 -3.35 -2.76
CA ALA A 125 9.03 -4.38 -3.71
C ALA A 125 7.59 -4.16 -4.22
N VAL A 126 6.65 -3.76 -3.35
CA VAL A 126 5.29 -3.35 -3.77
C VAL A 126 5.35 -2.18 -4.77
N ALA A 127 6.12 -1.13 -4.46
CA ALA A 127 6.27 0.01 -5.36
C ALA A 127 6.94 -0.37 -6.70
N ALA A 128 7.90 -1.31 -6.68
CA ALA A 128 8.50 -1.82 -7.91
C ALA A 128 7.52 -2.66 -8.74
N LEU A 129 6.76 -3.55 -8.10
CA LEU A 129 5.72 -4.35 -8.74
C LEU A 129 4.66 -3.47 -9.40
N ALA A 130 4.15 -2.48 -8.67
CA ALA A 130 3.15 -1.55 -9.21
C ALA A 130 3.64 -0.78 -10.44
N ARG A 131 4.90 -0.33 -10.42
CA ARG A 131 5.51 0.33 -11.58
C ARG A 131 5.68 -0.61 -12.77
N SER A 132 6.02 -1.89 -12.53
CA SER A 132 6.25 -2.85 -13.61
C SER A 132 4.96 -3.40 -14.22
N THR A 133 3.86 -3.45 -13.46
CA THR A 133 2.57 -3.96 -13.91
C THR A 133 1.57 -2.87 -14.30
N GLY A 134 1.74 -1.65 -13.79
CA GLY A 134 0.74 -0.57 -13.90
C GLY A 134 -0.39 -0.68 -12.88
N ALA A 135 -0.32 -1.63 -11.94
CA ALA A 135 -1.33 -1.80 -10.91
C ALA A 135 -1.37 -0.58 -9.97
N ARG A 136 -2.58 -0.19 -9.55
CA ARG A 136 -2.79 0.82 -8.52
C ARG A 136 -2.40 0.23 -7.17
N VAL A 137 -1.76 1.02 -6.31
CA VAL A 137 -1.42 0.60 -4.95
C VAL A 137 -2.28 1.36 -3.95
N ALA A 138 -2.77 0.66 -2.94
CA ALA A 138 -3.33 1.28 -1.77
C ALA A 138 -2.73 0.67 -0.49
N TRP A 139 -2.45 1.55 0.46
CA TRP A 139 -2.06 1.17 1.81
C TRP A 139 -3.28 1.21 2.72
N VAL A 140 -3.53 0.12 3.43
CA VAL A 140 -4.62 0.03 4.41
C VAL A 140 -4.01 0.17 5.80
N PRO A 141 -4.29 1.27 6.53
CA PRO A 141 -3.82 1.43 7.90
C PRO A 141 -4.57 0.50 8.86
N ARG A 142 -3.92 0.10 9.94
CA ARG A 142 -4.53 -0.70 11.00
C ARG A 142 -5.30 0.16 12.00
N ARG A 143 -4.85 1.38 12.27
CA ARG A 143 -5.48 2.24 13.28
C ARG A 143 -6.14 3.45 12.66
N ALA A 144 -7.28 3.82 13.23
CA ALA A 144 -7.90 5.10 12.97
C ALA A 144 -6.89 6.22 13.24
N GLY A 145 -6.82 7.19 12.33
CA GLY A 145 -5.91 8.34 12.46
C GLY A 145 -4.53 8.16 11.83
N GLU A 146 -4.06 6.95 11.50
CA GLU A 146 -2.72 6.78 10.89
C GLU A 146 -2.64 7.47 9.52
N ARG A 147 -3.70 7.36 8.72
CA ARG A 147 -3.81 8.10 7.44
C ARG A 147 -3.74 9.61 7.67
N GLY A 148 -4.40 10.12 8.70
CA GLY A 148 -4.39 11.54 9.07
C GLY A 148 -3.04 12.01 9.61
N ALA A 149 -2.36 11.16 10.38
CA ALA A 149 -1.02 11.40 10.89
C ALA A 149 -0.03 11.63 9.74
N VAL A 150 -0.10 10.81 8.68
CA VAL A 150 0.69 11.02 7.45
C VAL A 150 0.38 12.38 6.81
N GLU A 151 -0.90 12.77 6.73
CA GLU A 151 -1.29 14.05 6.13
C GLU A 151 -0.84 15.27 6.93
N VAL A 152 -0.82 15.20 8.27
CA VAL A 152 -0.33 16.31 9.10
C VAL A 152 1.20 16.34 9.23
N GLY A 153 1.92 15.47 8.50
CA GLY A 153 3.38 15.45 8.49
C GLY A 153 4.02 14.75 9.68
N ALA A 154 3.31 13.82 10.35
CA ALA A 154 3.86 13.02 11.45
C ALA A 154 4.84 11.92 10.98
N LEU A 155 5.71 12.25 10.03
CA LEU A 155 6.82 11.44 9.54
C LEU A 155 8.07 12.32 9.47
N PRO A 156 9.28 11.80 9.74
CA PRO A 156 10.47 12.64 9.98
C PRO A 156 10.89 13.54 8.82
N GLY A 157 10.46 13.23 7.59
CA GLY A 157 10.78 14.00 6.38
C GLY A 157 9.60 14.75 5.76
N LEU A 158 8.43 14.79 6.42
CA LEU A 158 7.23 15.40 5.88
C LEU A 158 6.80 16.66 6.63
N LEU A 159 6.32 17.62 5.86
CA LEU A 159 5.51 18.75 6.28
C LEU A 159 4.03 18.42 6.04
N PRO A 160 3.09 19.15 6.67
CA PRO A 160 1.65 18.94 6.44
C PRO A 160 1.28 19.01 4.95
N GLY A 161 0.33 18.18 4.51
CA GLY A 161 -0.11 18.05 3.13
C GLY A 161 0.80 17.19 2.25
N GLY A 162 1.62 16.32 2.84
CA GLY A 162 2.52 15.41 2.11
C GLY A 162 3.71 16.07 1.44
N ARG A 163 4.05 17.30 1.82
CA ARG A 163 5.20 18.03 1.26
C ARG A 163 6.50 17.57 1.91
N LEU A 164 7.57 17.44 1.14
CA LEU A 164 8.88 17.03 1.68
C LEU A 164 9.56 18.19 2.41
N VAL A 165 10.19 17.90 3.55
CA VAL A 165 11.00 18.90 4.27
C VAL A 165 12.20 19.38 3.44
N THR A 166 12.66 18.60 2.46
CA THR A 166 13.77 18.98 1.58
C THR A 166 13.35 19.95 0.48
N ASP A 167 12.05 20.12 0.21
CA ASP A 167 11.52 21.09 -0.75
C ASP A 167 11.57 22.51 -0.18
N ALA A 168 12.32 23.39 -0.84
CA ALA A 168 12.53 24.77 -0.40
C ALA A 168 11.24 25.59 -0.40
N ASP A 169 10.42 25.48 -1.45
CA ASP A 169 9.18 26.25 -1.58
C ASP A 169 8.16 25.81 -0.53
N ALA A 170 8.07 24.49 -0.29
CA ALA A 170 7.21 23.95 0.75
C ALA A 170 7.61 24.42 2.15
N ARG A 171 8.91 24.37 2.47
CA ARG A 171 9.43 24.88 3.75
C ARG A 171 9.13 26.35 3.92
N ASP A 172 9.39 27.16 2.91
CA ASP A 172 9.21 28.61 2.98
C ASP A 172 7.74 28.99 3.22
N GLN A 173 6.81 28.28 2.58
CA GLN A 173 5.37 28.45 2.85
C GLN A 173 4.99 28.11 4.29
N VAL A 174 5.50 27.00 4.82
CA VAL A 174 5.23 26.58 6.20
C VAL A 174 5.89 27.52 7.21
N ALA A 175 7.14 27.93 6.98
CA ALA A 175 7.87 28.85 7.83
C ALA A 175 7.17 30.21 7.94
N ARG A 176 6.65 30.74 6.81
CA ARG A 176 5.83 31.96 6.81
C ARG A 176 4.55 31.81 7.62
N LEU A 177 3.85 30.69 7.48
CA LEU A 177 2.60 30.43 8.20
C LEU A 177 2.82 30.27 9.71
N TRP A 178 3.91 29.61 10.11
CA TRP A 178 4.24 29.36 11.52
C TRP A 178 4.98 30.51 12.19
N GLY A 179 5.54 31.45 11.42
CA GLY A 179 6.37 32.53 11.95
C GLY A 179 7.70 32.04 12.54
N ALA A 180 8.18 30.88 12.09
CA ALA A 180 9.37 30.22 12.64
C ALA A 180 10.15 29.47 11.55
N PRO A 181 11.48 29.35 11.68
CA PRO A 181 12.29 28.57 10.74
C PRO A 181 11.92 27.09 10.79
N VAL A 182 11.90 26.44 9.62
CA VAL A 182 11.66 25.01 9.46
C VAL A 182 12.98 24.31 9.12
N PRO A 183 13.34 23.17 9.77
CA PRO A 183 14.54 22.41 9.44
C PRO A 183 14.60 22.02 7.95
N GLN A 184 15.81 21.85 7.41
CA GLN A 184 16.02 21.51 5.99
C GLN A 184 16.27 20.01 5.76
N THR A 185 16.57 19.28 6.82
CA THR A 185 16.89 17.86 6.80
C THR A 185 15.80 17.07 7.48
N ALA A 186 15.57 15.83 7.03
CA ALA A 186 14.68 14.92 7.73
C ALA A 186 15.17 14.66 9.16
N GLY A 187 14.23 14.55 10.09
CA GLY A 187 14.49 14.06 11.43
C GLY A 187 14.86 12.57 11.44
N ARG A 188 15.20 12.07 12.62
CA ARG A 188 15.41 10.63 12.84
C ARG A 188 14.07 9.90 12.88
N ASP A 189 14.04 8.69 12.33
CA ASP A 189 12.92 7.76 12.52
C ASP A 189 13.07 7.00 13.85
N LEU A 190 12.15 6.07 14.12
CA LEU A 190 12.16 5.28 15.36
C LEU A 190 13.51 4.57 15.56
N THR A 191 14.05 3.93 14.52
CA THR A 191 15.34 3.23 14.60
C THR A 191 16.50 4.18 14.86
N GLY A 192 16.47 5.39 14.31
CA GLY A 192 17.49 6.41 14.62
C GLY A 192 17.35 7.04 16.00
N ILE A 193 16.19 6.94 16.65
CA ILE A 193 15.95 7.48 18.00
C ILE A 193 16.36 6.48 19.09
N LEU A 194 16.11 5.18 18.87
CA LEU A 194 16.47 4.09 19.78
C LEU A 194 17.98 3.82 19.80
#